data_AF-A0A1H0M1X9-F1
#
_entry.id   AF-A0A1H0M1X9-F1
#
_cell.length_a   1.000
_cell.length_b   1.000
_cell.length_c   1.000
_cell.angle_alpha   90.00
_cell.angle_beta   90.00
_cell.angle_gamma   90.00
#
_symmetry.space_group_name_H-M   'P 1'
#
loop_
_entity.id
_entity.type
_entity.pdbx_description
1 polymer ?
#
loop_
_entity_poly.entity_id
_entity_poly.type
_entity_poly.pdbx_seq_one_letter_code
_entity_poly.pdbx_strand_id
1 'polypeptide(L)'
;MPSPPNGRTDAAPGWQRRVGPLLERGADTIGPVLFASAMILVAVSMYAAAASVAARGWTGDAASWIQAAGSIAAIVGAAWIARSEAARARRDRRRQYEEAAGHVRFVIAQAQFESQIVAADLVNRSVAITPADVRDWRMRMLTSSSSLAAFAARTDHIHPMVSHVIANARVLTDDMLARLEEVASLVDGGGQPDEDMKGSLVGPHHALAELLQLYDRRMEGIQNALDQSGGSLPISSWRN
;
A
#
# COMPACT_ATOMS: atom_id res chain seq x y z
N MET A 1 -44.04 -2.44 13.26
CA MET A 1 -43.37 -1.24 12.74
C MET A 1 -43.05 -1.49 11.27
N PRO A 2 -43.64 -0.73 10.33
CA PRO A 2 -43.40 -0.91 8.90
C PRO A 2 -42.08 -0.24 8.48
N SER A 3 -41.24 -0.97 7.75
CA SER A 3 -39.99 -0.48 7.17
C SER A 3 -40.27 0.56 6.08
N PRO A 4 -39.54 1.70 6.02
CA PRO A 4 -39.67 2.64 4.93
C PRO A 4 -39.03 2.08 3.64
N PRO A 5 -39.65 2.28 2.46
CA PRO A 5 -39.10 1.84 1.19
C PRO A 5 -38.14 2.88 0.58
N ASN A 6 -37.13 2.36 -0.11
CA ASN A 6 -36.39 2.94 -1.24
C ASN A 6 -35.63 4.25 -1.02
N GLY A 7 -34.34 4.12 -0.69
CA GLY A 7 -33.33 5.11 -1.06
C GLY A 7 -32.89 4.87 -2.51
N ARG A 8 -33.32 5.76 -3.42
CA ARG A 8 -32.77 5.90 -4.78
C ARG A 8 -31.25 5.92 -4.73
N THR A 9 -30.61 4.99 -5.43
CA THR A 9 -29.23 5.17 -5.88
C THR A 9 -29.29 6.13 -7.06
N ASP A 10 -29.00 7.40 -6.81
CA ASP A 10 -28.71 8.36 -7.87
C ASP A 10 -27.43 7.88 -8.57
N ALA A 11 -27.61 7.13 -9.64
CA ALA A 11 -26.54 6.77 -10.55
C ALA A 11 -25.93 8.06 -11.06
N ALA A 12 -24.69 8.33 -10.64
CA ALA A 12 -23.90 9.45 -11.11
C ALA A 12 -24.06 9.58 -12.65
N PRO A 13 -24.39 10.77 -13.18
CA PRO A 13 -24.72 10.95 -14.58
C PRO A 13 -23.66 10.32 -15.49
N GLY A 14 -24.08 9.54 -16.49
CA GLY A 14 -23.18 8.79 -17.38
C GLY A 14 -22.12 9.64 -18.11
N TRP A 15 -22.24 10.97 -18.09
CA TRP A 15 -21.20 11.88 -18.59
C TRP A 15 -19.95 11.89 -17.70
N GLN A 16 -20.08 11.84 -16.36
CA GLN A 16 -18.92 11.85 -15.45
C GLN A 16 -17.97 10.66 -15.64
N ARG A 17 -18.50 9.47 -15.99
CA ARG A 17 -17.69 8.28 -16.31
C ARG A 17 -16.91 8.41 -17.63
N ARG A 18 -17.31 9.29 -18.56
CA ARG A 18 -16.61 9.50 -19.85
C ARG A 18 -15.62 10.66 -19.82
N VAL A 19 -15.82 11.70 -19.00
CA VAL A 19 -14.91 12.87 -18.97
C VAL A 19 -13.72 12.72 -18.04
N GLY A 20 -13.81 11.92 -16.96
CA GLY A 20 -12.70 11.72 -16.03
C GLY A 20 -11.38 11.32 -16.70
N PRO A 21 -11.37 10.27 -17.56
CA PRO A 21 -10.17 9.83 -18.27
C PRO A 21 -9.65 10.84 -19.32
N LEU A 22 -10.54 11.69 -19.87
CA LEU A 22 -10.18 12.72 -20.85
C LEU A 22 -9.59 13.97 -20.18
N LEU A 23 -10.05 14.32 -18.98
CA LEU A 23 -9.51 15.40 -18.16
C LEU A 23 -8.12 15.04 -17.60
N GLU A 24 -7.90 13.80 -17.17
CA GLU A 24 -6.58 13.34 -16.73
C GLU A 24 -5.57 13.28 -17.87
N ARG A 25 -5.97 12.78 -19.06
CA ARG A 25 -5.14 12.85 -20.28
C ARG A 25 -4.88 14.30 -20.73
N GLY A 26 -5.86 15.18 -20.52
CA GLY A 26 -5.72 16.62 -20.76
C GLY A 26 -4.71 17.26 -19.81
N ALA A 27 -4.72 16.94 -18.52
CA ALA A 27 -3.77 17.47 -17.54
C ALA A 27 -2.31 17.09 -17.85
N ASP A 28 -2.08 15.88 -18.36
CA ASP A 28 -0.75 15.42 -18.76
C ASP A 28 -0.20 16.11 -20.02
N THR A 29 -1.07 16.52 -20.95
CA THR A 29 -0.70 17.29 -22.15
C THR A 29 -0.68 18.81 -21.95
N ILE A 30 -1.47 19.33 -21.01
CA ILE A 30 -1.49 20.76 -20.65
C ILE A 30 -0.14 21.19 -20.06
N GLY A 31 0.53 20.34 -19.27
CA GLY A 31 1.82 20.67 -18.66
C GLY A 31 2.93 21.02 -19.67
N PRO A 32 3.22 20.16 -20.65
CA PRO A 32 4.16 20.45 -21.73
C PRO A 32 3.77 21.68 -22.57
N VAL A 33 2.49 21.86 -22.84
CA VAL A 33 1.97 23.02 -23.61
C VAL A 33 2.16 24.32 -22.82
N LEU A 34 1.85 24.33 -21.53
CA LEU A 34 2.07 25.49 -20.65
C LEU A 34 3.56 25.81 -20.53
N PHE A 35 4.40 24.78 -20.37
CA PHE A 35 5.86 24.95 -20.34
C PHE A 35 6.39 25.55 -21.65
N ALA A 36 5.97 25.01 -22.79
CA ALA A 36 6.34 25.54 -24.11
C ALA A 36 5.86 26.99 -24.30
N SER A 37 4.62 27.30 -23.89
CA SER A 37 4.07 28.66 -23.96
C SER A 37 4.84 29.65 -23.09
N ALA A 38 5.25 29.23 -21.88
CA ALA A 38 6.04 30.07 -20.99
C ALA A 38 7.46 30.28 -21.53
N MET A 39 8.06 29.27 -22.17
CA MET A 39 9.34 29.43 -22.84
C MET A 39 9.27 30.36 -24.05
N ILE A 40 8.16 30.32 -24.81
CA ILE A 40 7.90 31.28 -25.87
C ILE A 40 7.79 32.70 -25.28
N LEU A 41 7.10 32.89 -24.16
CA LEU A 41 7.01 34.20 -23.50
C LEU A 41 8.37 34.72 -23.02
N VAL A 42 9.24 33.85 -22.50
CA VAL A 42 10.63 34.20 -22.18
C VAL A 42 11.38 34.63 -23.44
N ALA A 43 11.29 33.88 -24.52
CA ALA A 43 11.95 34.21 -25.79
C ALA A 43 11.46 35.52 -26.39
N VAL A 44 10.14 35.77 -26.38
CA VAL A 44 9.52 37.02 -26.84
C VAL A 44 9.97 38.21 -25.98
N SER A 45 10.02 38.04 -24.66
CA SER A 45 10.49 39.08 -23.73
C SER A 45 11.96 39.42 -23.96
N MET A 46 12.80 38.40 -24.16
CA MET A 46 14.23 38.60 -24.49
C MET A 46 14.43 39.26 -25.86
N TYR A 47 13.61 38.90 -26.86
CA TYR A 47 13.64 39.54 -28.18
C TYR A 47 13.22 41.02 -28.09
N ALA A 48 12.15 41.33 -27.33
CA ALA A 48 11.71 42.70 -27.10
C ALA A 48 12.77 43.55 -26.38
N ALA A 49 13.48 42.96 -25.41
CA ALA A 49 14.62 43.61 -24.76
C ALA A 49 15.73 43.93 -25.78
N ALA A 50 16.13 42.95 -26.61
CA ALA A 50 17.17 43.13 -27.62
C ALA A 50 16.80 44.19 -28.67
N ALA A 51 15.55 44.19 -29.14
CA ALA A 51 15.04 45.20 -30.07
C ALA A 51 15.02 46.60 -29.44
N SER A 52 14.67 46.71 -28.16
CA SER A 52 14.69 47.98 -27.43
C SER A 52 16.11 48.52 -27.28
N VAL A 53 17.08 47.65 -26.97
CA VAL A 53 18.50 48.01 -26.88
C VAL A 53 19.06 48.43 -28.25
N ALA A 54 18.72 47.71 -29.32
CA ALA A 54 19.17 48.03 -30.67
C ALA A 54 18.61 49.38 -31.16
N ALA A 55 17.38 49.72 -30.79
CA ALA A 55 16.73 50.96 -31.24
C ALA A 55 17.08 52.18 -30.37
N ARG A 56 17.21 52.03 -29.06
CA ARG A 56 17.30 53.15 -28.10
C ARG A 56 18.42 53.04 -27.08
N GLY A 57 19.25 51.99 -27.16
CA GLY A 57 20.26 51.67 -26.15
C GLY A 57 19.65 51.10 -24.87
N TRP A 58 20.49 50.92 -23.85
CA TRP A 58 20.07 50.42 -22.54
C TRP A 58 19.21 51.45 -21.81
N THR A 59 17.89 51.23 -21.83
CA THR A 59 16.87 52.10 -21.24
C THR A 59 15.98 51.32 -20.26
N GLY A 60 15.15 52.04 -19.48
CA GLY A 60 14.23 51.42 -18.52
C GLY A 60 13.28 50.38 -19.14
N ASP A 61 12.86 50.60 -20.39
CA ASP A 61 12.05 49.64 -21.14
C ASP A 61 12.78 48.30 -21.33
N ALA A 62 14.05 48.33 -21.75
CA ALA A 62 14.87 47.12 -21.90
C ALA A 62 15.07 46.38 -20.56
N ALA A 63 15.28 47.12 -19.46
CA ALA A 63 15.40 46.53 -18.12
C ALA A 63 14.10 45.83 -17.67
N SER A 64 12.94 46.41 -17.97
CA SER A 64 11.63 45.83 -17.64
C SER A 64 11.38 44.50 -18.35
N TRP A 65 11.78 44.36 -19.62
CA TRP A 65 11.65 43.13 -20.39
C TRP A 65 12.56 42.01 -19.88
N ILE A 66 13.78 42.35 -19.45
CA ILE A 66 14.71 41.40 -18.84
C ILE A 66 14.18 40.92 -17.48
N GLN A 67 13.63 41.83 -16.66
CA GLN A 67 13.01 41.47 -15.38
C GLN A 67 11.80 40.55 -15.57
N ALA A 68 10.95 40.82 -16.57
CA ALA A 68 9.83 39.96 -16.92
C ALA A 68 10.30 38.57 -17.35
N ALA A 69 11.30 38.48 -18.23
CA ALA A 69 11.89 37.22 -18.67
C ALA A 69 12.46 36.41 -17.49
N GLY A 70 13.21 37.06 -16.60
CA GLY A 70 13.78 36.43 -15.40
C GLY A 70 12.71 35.92 -14.42
N SER A 71 11.64 36.68 -14.23
CA SER A 71 10.53 36.31 -13.34
C SER A 71 9.76 35.10 -13.87
N ILE A 72 9.46 35.07 -15.17
CA ILE A 72 8.79 33.95 -15.82
C ILE A 72 9.68 32.70 -15.76
N ALA A 73 10.97 32.84 -16.06
CA ALA A 73 11.92 31.73 -16.00
C ALA A 73 12.03 31.14 -14.58
N ALA A 74 12.05 31.97 -13.54
CA ALA A 74 12.09 31.52 -12.15
C ALA A 74 10.83 30.73 -11.74
N ILE A 75 9.64 31.23 -12.09
CA ILE A 75 8.36 30.56 -11.79
C ILE A 75 8.29 29.19 -12.49
N VAL A 76 8.63 29.16 -13.79
CA VAL A 76 8.63 27.93 -14.58
C VAL A 76 9.66 26.93 -14.05
N GLY A 77 10.86 27.41 -13.69
CA GLY A 77 11.91 26.59 -13.09
C GLY A 77 11.48 25.98 -11.75
N ALA A 78 10.89 26.76 -10.86
CA ALA A 78 10.36 26.27 -9.59
C ALA A 78 9.23 25.25 -9.77
N ALA A 79 8.30 25.50 -10.70
CA ALA A 79 7.23 24.57 -11.02
C ALA A 79 7.75 23.24 -11.61
N TRP A 80 8.78 23.32 -12.46
CA TRP A 80 9.45 22.13 -13.01
C TRP A 80 10.14 21.31 -11.93
N ILE A 81 10.90 21.97 -11.04
CA ILE A 81 11.59 21.31 -9.92
C ILE A 81 10.56 20.64 -9.02
N ALA A 82 9.52 21.35 -8.59
CA ALA A 82 8.45 20.81 -7.74
C ALA A 82 7.75 19.60 -8.39
N ARG A 83 7.50 19.64 -9.71
CA ARG A 83 6.93 18.49 -10.45
C ARG A 83 7.89 17.31 -10.49
N SER A 84 9.18 17.55 -10.71
CA SER A 84 10.20 16.50 -10.77
C SER A 84 10.44 15.85 -9.41
N GLU A 85 10.42 16.64 -8.33
CA GLU A 85 10.52 16.17 -6.94
C GLU A 85 9.27 15.40 -6.54
N ALA A 86 8.07 15.88 -6.89
CA ALA A 86 6.84 15.15 -6.67
C ALA A 86 6.83 13.79 -7.39
N ALA A 87 7.34 13.72 -8.62
CA ALA A 87 7.47 12.46 -9.36
C ALA A 87 8.48 11.50 -8.71
N ARG A 88 9.62 12.01 -8.23
CA ARG A 88 10.63 11.20 -7.50
C ARG A 88 10.08 10.69 -6.18
N ALA A 89 9.50 11.57 -5.35
CA ALA A 89 8.89 11.22 -4.08
C ALA A 89 7.76 10.17 -4.23
N ARG A 90 7.00 10.20 -5.33
CA ARG A 90 6.00 9.15 -5.63
C ARG A 90 6.65 7.79 -5.90
N ARG A 91 7.74 7.74 -6.65
CA ARG A 91 8.47 6.48 -6.93
C ARG A 91 9.08 5.91 -5.65
N ASP A 92 9.66 6.77 -4.82
CA ASP A 92 10.29 6.34 -3.58
C ASP A 92 9.25 5.83 -2.58
N ARG A 93 8.09 6.51 -2.47
CA ARG A 93 6.96 6.01 -1.68
C ARG A 93 6.45 4.66 -2.21
N ARG A 94 6.32 4.48 -3.53
CA ARG A 94 5.92 3.19 -4.12
C ARG A 94 6.87 2.06 -3.73
N ARG A 95 8.19 2.28 -3.87
CA ARG A 95 9.20 1.30 -3.47
C ARG A 95 9.09 0.94 -1.99
N GLN A 96 8.95 1.92 -1.12
CA GLN A 96 8.75 1.69 0.32
C GLN A 96 7.48 0.89 0.62
N TYR A 97 6.36 1.18 -0.07
CA TYR A 97 5.12 0.43 0.09
C TYR A 97 5.23 -1.01 -0.43
N GLU A 98 5.91 -1.23 -1.56
CA GLU A 98 6.16 -2.55 -2.14
C GLU A 98 7.07 -3.39 -1.22
N GLU A 99 8.14 -2.80 -0.69
CA GLU A 99 9.04 -3.43 0.28
C GLU A 99 8.29 -3.81 1.56
N ALA A 100 7.49 -2.88 2.11
CA ALA A 100 6.67 -3.14 3.30
C ALA A 100 5.64 -4.26 3.05
N ALA A 101 4.97 -4.25 1.89
CA ALA A 101 4.03 -5.31 1.51
C ALA A 101 4.73 -6.68 1.35
N GLY A 102 5.96 -6.70 0.82
CA GLY A 102 6.79 -7.90 0.73
C GLY A 102 7.14 -8.47 2.10
N HIS A 103 7.54 -7.61 3.04
CA HIS A 103 7.84 -8.03 4.42
C HIS A 103 6.61 -8.60 5.13
N VAL A 104 5.45 -7.98 4.99
CA VAL A 104 4.22 -8.47 5.60
C VAL A 104 3.83 -9.84 5.04
N ARG A 105 3.91 -10.00 3.71
CA ARG A 105 3.68 -11.29 3.06
C ARG A 105 4.59 -12.37 3.62
N PHE A 106 5.89 -12.06 3.76
CA PHE A 106 6.87 -12.99 4.29
C PHE A 106 6.52 -13.44 5.71
N VAL A 107 6.14 -12.52 6.61
CA VAL A 107 5.79 -12.87 7.99
C VAL A 107 4.53 -13.72 8.08
N ILE A 108 3.51 -13.45 7.25
CA ILE A 108 2.30 -14.29 7.19
C ILE A 108 2.64 -15.68 6.64
N ALA A 109 3.46 -15.75 5.59
CA ALA A 109 3.92 -17.02 5.02
C ALA A 109 4.75 -17.82 6.02
N GLN A 110 5.60 -17.17 6.82
CA GLN A 110 6.33 -17.83 7.91
C GLN A 110 5.36 -18.39 8.94
N ALA A 111 4.39 -17.62 9.42
CA ALA A 111 3.40 -18.11 10.37
C ALA A 111 2.62 -19.32 9.81
N GLN A 112 2.23 -19.26 8.53
CA GLN A 112 1.57 -20.37 7.84
C GLN A 112 2.47 -21.62 7.80
N PHE A 113 3.73 -21.48 7.40
CA PHE A 113 4.67 -22.58 7.30
C PHE A 113 4.96 -23.21 8.67
N GLU A 114 5.17 -22.38 9.68
CA GLU A 114 5.41 -22.84 11.05
C GLU A 114 4.20 -23.61 11.60
N SER A 115 2.98 -23.11 11.37
CA SER A 115 1.73 -23.78 11.77
C SER A 115 1.50 -25.09 11.03
N GLN A 116 1.89 -25.16 9.75
CA GLN A 116 1.83 -26.39 8.95
C GLN A 116 2.76 -27.46 9.50
N ILE A 117 3.96 -27.10 9.96
CA ILE A 117 4.88 -28.06 10.58
C ILE A 117 4.28 -28.63 11.86
N VAL A 118 3.71 -27.79 12.72
CA VAL A 118 3.01 -28.26 13.93
C VAL A 118 1.85 -29.19 13.56
N ALA A 119 1.03 -28.82 12.57
CA ALA A 119 -0.06 -29.67 12.09
C ALA A 119 0.44 -31.01 11.53
N ALA A 120 1.52 -30.99 10.75
CA ALA A 120 2.11 -32.20 10.17
C ALA A 120 2.70 -33.13 11.24
N ASP A 121 3.41 -32.57 12.22
CA ASP A 121 3.96 -33.32 13.35
C ASP A 121 2.87 -33.93 14.24
N LEU A 122 1.70 -33.29 14.29
CA LEU A 122 0.55 -33.75 15.06
C LEU A 122 -0.19 -34.90 14.34
N VAL A 123 -0.39 -34.78 13.03
CA VAL A 123 -1.19 -35.73 12.22
C VAL A 123 -0.37 -36.95 11.79
N ASN A 124 0.89 -36.79 11.41
CA ASN A 124 1.72 -37.88 10.87
C ASN A 124 2.50 -38.65 11.94
N ARG A 125 2.08 -38.55 13.20
CA ARG A 125 2.82 -39.09 14.34
C ARG A 125 2.47 -40.56 14.59
N SER A 126 3.51 -41.38 14.75
CA SER A 126 3.39 -42.78 15.19
C SER A 126 3.71 -42.99 16.68
N VAL A 127 4.21 -41.96 17.35
CA VAL A 127 4.62 -41.98 18.76
C VAL A 127 3.81 -40.97 19.58
N ALA A 128 3.68 -41.20 20.88
CA ALA A 128 3.00 -40.26 21.79
C ALA A 128 3.65 -38.86 21.76
N ILE A 129 2.84 -37.84 22.01
CA ILE A 129 3.31 -36.46 22.13
C ILE A 129 4.00 -36.30 23.48
N THR A 130 5.19 -35.70 23.48
CA THR A 130 5.97 -35.44 24.69
C THR A 130 5.94 -33.94 25.05
N PRO A 131 6.23 -33.57 26.31
CA PRO A 131 6.35 -32.17 26.70
C PRO A 131 7.40 -31.39 25.88
N ALA A 132 8.43 -32.08 25.39
CA ALA A 132 9.47 -31.46 24.56
C ALA A 132 8.93 -31.02 23.20
N ASP A 133 8.04 -31.81 22.58
CA ASP A 133 7.39 -31.46 21.31
C ASP A 133 6.51 -30.23 21.47
N VAL A 134 5.65 -30.22 22.49
CA VAL A 134 4.72 -29.11 22.73
C VAL A 134 5.48 -27.81 22.98
N ARG A 135 6.58 -27.88 23.74
CA ARG A 135 7.46 -26.74 23.96
C ARG A 135 8.07 -26.22 22.65
N ASP A 136 8.53 -27.09 21.77
CA ASP A 136 9.08 -26.71 20.46
C ASP A 136 8.02 -26.00 19.61
N TRP A 137 6.84 -26.60 19.49
CA TRP A 137 5.71 -26.01 18.78
C TRP A 137 5.32 -24.62 19.33
N ARG A 138 5.30 -24.46 20.66
CA ARG A 138 5.05 -23.18 21.32
C ARG A 138 6.11 -22.14 20.98
N MET A 139 7.41 -22.50 21.00
CA MET A 139 8.48 -21.54 20.66
C MET A 139 8.39 -21.06 19.21
N ARG A 140 8.02 -21.95 18.29
CA ARG A 140 7.82 -21.63 16.87
C ARG A 140 6.66 -20.64 16.70
N MET A 141 5.51 -20.94 17.32
CA MET A 141 4.35 -20.05 17.26
C MET A 141 4.58 -18.71 17.97
N LEU A 142 5.32 -18.70 19.09
CA LEU A 142 5.67 -17.47 19.81
C LEU A 142 6.56 -16.55 18.95
N THR A 143 7.48 -17.13 18.18
CA THR A 143 8.34 -16.39 17.24
C THR A 143 7.51 -15.76 16.12
N SER A 144 6.57 -16.52 15.55
CA SER A 144 5.64 -16.02 14.53
C SER A 144 4.73 -14.91 15.08
N SER A 145 4.14 -15.10 16.26
CA SER A 145 3.29 -14.10 16.92
C SER A 145 4.05 -12.82 17.24
N SER A 146 5.27 -12.94 17.79
CA SER A 146 6.13 -11.78 18.09
C SER A 146 6.48 -10.97 16.83
N SER A 147 6.76 -11.67 15.73
CA SER A 147 7.03 -11.05 14.43
C SER A 147 5.79 -10.32 13.91
N LEU A 148 4.62 -10.97 13.94
CA LEU A 148 3.35 -10.36 13.54
C LEU A 148 3.00 -9.14 14.40
N ALA A 149 3.23 -9.20 15.72
CA ALA A 149 3.01 -8.10 16.64
C ALA A 149 3.92 -6.91 16.33
N ALA A 150 5.20 -7.15 16.04
CA ALA A 150 6.15 -6.09 15.66
C ALA A 150 5.71 -5.37 14.37
N PHE A 151 5.21 -6.11 13.39
CA PHE A 151 4.68 -5.51 12.16
C PHE A 151 3.32 -4.83 12.35
N ALA A 152 2.45 -5.36 13.21
CA ALA A 152 1.17 -4.74 13.54
C ALA A 152 1.36 -3.37 14.24
N ALA A 153 2.41 -3.25 15.05
CA ALA A 153 2.74 -2.00 15.76
C ALA A 153 3.35 -0.93 14.84
N ARG A 154 3.85 -1.28 13.64
CA ARG A 154 4.38 -0.32 12.66
C ARG A 154 3.23 0.27 11.84
N THR A 155 2.56 1.27 12.38
CA THR A 155 1.38 1.91 11.76
C THR A 155 1.71 2.92 10.66
N ASP A 156 2.94 3.43 10.62
CA ASP A 156 3.17 4.73 9.98
C ASP A 156 3.17 4.70 8.43
N HIS A 157 3.28 3.52 7.82
CA HIS A 157 3.49 3.40 6.36
C HIS A 157 2.76 2.22 5.72
N ILE A 158 1.76 1.63 6.39
CA ILE A 158 1.13 0.40 5.93
C ILE A 158 -0.33 0.68 5.58
N HIS A 159 -0.74 0.32 4.35
CA HIS A 159 -2.12 0.47 3.89
C HIS A 159 -3.08 -0.23 4.89
N PRO A 160 -4.23 0.36 5.28
CA PRO A 160 -5.10 -0.19 6.33
C PRO A 160 -5.51 -1.66 6.13
N MET A 161 -5.67 -2.08 4.88
CA MET A 161 -5.92 -3.48 4.51
C MET A 161 -4.81 -4.43 4.98
N VAL A 162 -3.55 -4.01 4.85
CA VAL A 162 -2.39 -4.83 5.22
C VAL A 162 -2.35 -4.96 6.75
N SER A 163 -2.64 -3.89 7.49
CA SER A 163 -2.80 -3.94 8.95
C SER A 163 -3.89 -4.91 9.38
N HIS A 164 -5.04 -4.91 8.69
CA HIS A 164 -6.14 -5.85 8.97
C HIS A 164 -5.72 -7.30 8.72
N VAL A 165 -4.99 -7.58 7.63
CA VAL A 165 -4.50 -8.94 7.36
C VAL A 165 -3.50 -9.39 8.42
N ILE A 166 -2.56 -8.54 8.83
CA ILE A 166 -1.61 -8.87 9.92
C ILE A 166 -2.36 -9.15 11.22
N ALA A 167 -3.36 -8.33 11.56
CA ALA A 167 -4.16 -8.52 12.77
C ALA A 167 -4.88 -9.88 12.75
N ASN A 168 -5.48 -10.26 11.61
CA ASN A 168 -6.11 -11.57 11.46
C ASN A 168 -5.10 -12.72 11.57
N ALA A 169 -3.94 -12.60 10.90
CA ALA A 169 -2.88 -13.61 11.00
C ALA A 169 -2.39 -13.79 12.43
N ARG A 170 -2.28 -12.67 13.16
CA ARG A 170 -1.91 -12.68 14.57
C ARG A 170 -2.96 -13.36 15.43
N VAL A 171 -4.24 -13.04 15.26
CA VAL A 171 -5.33 -13.70 16.01
C VAL A 171 -5.30 -15.21 15.82
N LEU A 172 -5.09 -15.69 14.58
CA LEU A 172 -4.98 -17.13 14.29
C LEU A 172 -3.77 -17.77 14.99
N THR A 173 -2.64 -17.07 15.02
CA THR A 173 -1.40 -17.55 15.66
C THR A 173 -1.51 -17.54 17.18
N ASP A 174 -2.15 -16.50 17.75
CA ASP A 174 -2.37 -16.34 19.19
C ASP A 174 -3.41 -17.38 19.70
N ASP A 175 -4.44 -17.69 18.92
CA ASP A 175 -5.37 -18.78 19.22
C ASP A 175 -4.65 -20.14 19.23
N MET A 176 -3.81 -20.40 18.23
CA MET A 176 -3.00 -21.62 18.19
C MET A 176 -2.03 -21.73 19.39
N LEU A 177 -1.43 -20.62 19.83
CA LEU A 177 -0.62 -20.57 21.05
C LEU A 177 -1.42 -20.96 22.30
N ALA A 178 -2.64 -20.42 22.45
CA ALA A 178 -3.51 -20.76 23.57
C ALA A 178 -3.87 -22.25 23.55
N ARG A 179 -4.18 -22.82 22.38
CA ARG A 179 -4.44 -24.27 22.24
C ARG A 179 -3.22 -25.12 22.58
N LEU A 180 -2.02 -24.70 22.18
CA LEU A 180 -0.79 -25.41 22.55
C LEU A 180 -0.51 -25.38 24.06
N GLU A 181 -1.01 -24.37 24.78
CA GLU A 181 -0.93 -24.30 26.24
C GLU A 181 -1.90 -25.27 26.92
N GLU A 182 -3.10 -25.45 26.35
CA GLU A 182 -4.05 -26.50 26.75
C GLU A 182 -3.44 -27.90 26.54
N VAL A 183 -2.81 -28.14 25.38
CA VAL A 183 -2.09 -29.40 25.09
C VAL A 183 -0.95 -29.63 26.06
N ALA A 184 -0.16 -28.60 26.37
CA ALA A 184 0.95 -28.72 27.31
C ALA A 184 0.46 -29.23 28.67
N SER A 185 -0.62 -28.61 29.18
CA SER A 185 -1.23 -28.99 30.45
C SER A 185 -1.74 -30.44 30.44
N LEU A 186 -2.32 -30.87 29.32
CA LEU A 186 -2.81 -32.23 29.14
C LEU A 186 -1.68 -33.27 29.10
N VAL A 187 -0.61 -32.98 28.36
CA VAL A 187 0.55 -33.87 28.22
C VAL A 187 1.34 -33.96 29.53
N ASP A 188 1.48 -32.85 30.26
CA ASP A 188 2.10 -32.84 31.60
C ASP A 188 1.31 -33.67 32.62
N GLY A 189 -0.01 -33.76 32.44
CA GLY A 189 -0.90 -34.66 33.19
C GLY A 189 -0.85 -36.13 32.74
N GLY A 190 -0.04 -36.48 31.74
CA GLY A 190 0.05 -37.82 31.17
C GLY A 190 -1.05 -38.17 30.15
N GLY A 191 -1.85 -37.18 29.74
CA GLY A 191 -2.89 -37.33 28.72
C GLY A 191 -2.36 -37.28 27.29
N GLN A 192 -3.28 -37.42 26.34
CA GLN A 192 -3.04 -37.18 24.90
C GLN A 192 -4.21 -36.36 24.33
N PRO A 193 -3.95 -35.43 23.40
CA PRO A 193 -5.00 -34.64 22.77
C PRO A 193 -5.94 -35.55 21.97
N ASP A 194 -7.23 -35.29 22.11
CA ASP A 194 -8.28 -35.94 21.33
C ASP A 194 -8.33 -35.39 19.89
N GLU A 195 -9.16 -36.00 19.06
CA GLU A 195 -9.30 -35.62 17.64
C GLU A 195 -9.83 -34.19 17.45
N ASP A 196 -10.69 -33.72 18.36
CA ASP A 196 -11.24 -32.37 18.31
C ASP A 196 -10.14 -31.32 18.58
N MET A 197 -9.31 -31.56 19.61
CA MET A 197 -8.16 -30.71 19.92
C MET A 197 -7.14 -30.72 18.79
N LYS A 198 -6.88 -31.88 18.17
CA LYS A 198 -6.03 -31.96 16.98
C LYS A 198 -6.61 -31.15 15.82
N GLY A 199 -7.90 -31.29 15.54
CA GLY A 199 -8.59 -30.50 14.52
C GLY A 199 -8.46 -28.99 14.75
N SER A 200 -8.57 -28.55 16.01
CA SER A 200 -8.41 -27.14 16.38
C SER A 200 -7.00 -26.59 16.17
N LEU A 201 -5.95 -27.42 16.27
CA LEU A 201 -4.55 -27.05 16.01
C LEU A 201 -4.20 -27.10 14.53
N VAL A 202 -4.91 -27.92 13.77
CA VAL A 202 -4.76 -28.01 12.31
C VAL A 202 -5.47 -26.83 11.63
N GLY A 203 -6.65 -26.42 12.09
CA GLY A 203 -7.43 -25.33 11.46
C GLY A 203 -6.63 -24.05 11.11
N PRO A 204 -5.81 -23.49 12.02
CA PRO A 204 -5.05 -22.27 11.80
C PRO A 204 -4.15 -22.28 10.55
N HIS A 205 -3.50 -23.40 10.21
CA HIS A 205 -2.60 -23.42 9.04
C HIS A 205 -3.35 -23.26 7.71
N HIS A 206 -4.56 -23.84 7.60
CA HIS A 206 -5.43 -23.64 6.45
C HIS A 206 -5.95 -22.19 6.39
N ALA A 207 -6.40 -21.66 7.52
CA ALA A 207 -6.89 -20.29 7.60
C ALA A 207 -5.78 -19.27 7.23
N LEU A 208 -4.54 -19.50 7.67
CA LEU A 208 -3.38 -18.68 7.30
C LEU A 208 -3.05 -18.79 5.81
N ALA A 209 -3.16 -19.98 5.21
CA ALA A 209 -2.97 -20.17 3.77
C ALA A 209 -4.04 -19.43 2.95
N GLU A 210 -5.31 -19.50 3.36
CA GLU A 210 -6.39 -18.74 2.73
C GLU A 210 -6.19 -17.23 2.88
N LEU A 211 -5.75 -16.78 4.06
CA LEU A 211 -5.45 -15.38 4.33
C LEU A 211 -4.30 -14.88 3.45
N LEU A 212 -3.27 -15.69 3.23
CA LEU A 212 -2.16 -15.37 2.33
C LEU A 212 -2.63 -15.26 0.87
N GLN A 213 -3.50 -16.17 0.42
CA GLN A 213 -4.10 -16.07 -0.92
C GLN A 213 -4.97 -14.81 -1.07
N LEU A 214 -5.76 -14.48 -0.06
CA LEU A 214 -6.57 -13.27 -0.04
C LEU A 214 -5.69 -12.02 -0.08
N TYR A 215 -4.58 -12.04 0.64
CA TYR A 215 -3.58 -10.97 0.61
C TYR A 215 -2.99 -10.80 -0.78
N ASP A 216 -2.50 -11.88 -1.39
CA ASP A 216 -1.88 -11.85 -2.72
C ASP A 216 -2.86 -11.31 -3.79
N ARG A 217 -4.10 -11.80 -3.82
CA ARG A 217 -5.15 -11.30 -4.74
C ARG A 217 -5.45 -9.82 -4.54
N ARG A 218 -5.47 -9.34 -3.30
CA ARG A 218 -5.73 -7.93 -3.00
C ARG A 218 -4.56 -7.04 -3.38
N MET A 219 -3.33 -7.48 -3.12
CA MET A 219 -2.12 -6.75 -3.51
C MET A 219 -1.99 -6.66 -5.03
N GLU A 220 -2.32 -7.71 -5.76
CA GLU A 220 -2.40 -7.69 -7.22
C GLU A 220 -3.44 -6.66 -7.71
N GLY A 221 -4.62 -6.62 -7.08
CA GLY A 221 -5.64 -5.62 -7.37
C GLY A 221 -5.16 -4.18 -7.12
N ILE A 222 -4.42 -3.96 -6.02
CA ILE A 222 -3.84 -2.65 -5.69
C ILE A 222 -2.74 -2.27 -6.70
N GLN A 223 -1.85 -3.18 -7.06
CA GLN A 223 -0.81 -2.96 -8.06
C GLN A 223 -1.43 -2.60 -9.42
N ASN A 224 -2.40 -3.38 -9.88
CA ASN A 224 -3.13 -3.12 -11.12
C ASN A 224 -3.84 -1.75 -11.09
N ALA A 225 -4.45 -1.36 -9.97
CA ALA A 225 -5.08 -0.05 -9.82
C ALA A 225 -4.05 1.09 -9.82
N LEU A 226 -2.90 0.90 -9.18
CA LEU A 226 -1.80 1.87 -9.15
C LEU A 226 -1.17 2.04 -10.55
N ASP A 227 -1.06 0.97 -11.32
CA ASP A 227 -0.49 1.02 -12.67
C ASP A 227 -1.45 1.67 -13.67
N GLN A 228 -2.76 1.42 -13.55
CA GLN A 228 -3.77 2.06 -14.39
C GLN A 228 -3.96 3.56 -14.09
N SER A 229 -3.73 3.99 -12.85
CA SER A 229 -3.90 5.39 -12.38
C SER A 229 -2.63 6.25 -12.46
N GLY A 230 -1.58 5.74 -13.12
CA GLY A 230 -0.37 6.50 -13.43
C GLY A 230 0.40 7.03 -12.21
N GLY A 231 0.25 6.44 -11.02
CA GLY A 231 0.93 6.96 -9.81
C GLY A 231 0.00 7.41 -8.69
N SER A 232 -1.26 7.68 -8.99
CA SER A 232 -2.18 8.27 -8.02
C SER A 232 -3.00 7.18 -7.32
N LEU A 233 -2.98 7.16 -5.98
CA LEU A 233 -4.10 6.53 -5.29
C LEU A 233 -5.38 7.25 -5.79
N PRO A 234 -6.47 6.53 -6.11
CA PRO A 234 -7.71 7.14 -6.58
C PRO A 234 -8.36 7.89 -5.41
N ILE A 235 -7.83 9.07 -5.09
CA ILE A 235 -8.39 9.99 -4.08
C ILE A 235 -9.50 10.84 -4.73
N SER A 236 -9.57 10.89 -6.06
CA SER A 236 -10.53 11.70 -6.81
C SER A 236 -11.93 11.09 -6.93
N SER A 237 -12.13 9.79 -6.65
CA SER A 237 -13.44 9.13 -6.79
C SER A 237 -14.25 9.04 -5.49
N TRP A 238 -13.74 9.53 -4.37
CA TRP A 238 -14.41 9.52 -3.04
C TRP A 238 -15.00 10.89 -2.65
N ARG A 239 -15.42 11.70 -3.62
CA ARG A 239 -16.32 12.83 -3.37
C ARG A 239 -17.75 12.39 -3.69
N ASN A 240 -18.49 12.09 -2.62
CA ASN A 240 -19.97 12.05 -2.63
C ASN A 240 -20.54 13.40 -3.07
#